data_AF-L0RFL2-F1
#
_entry.id   AF-L0RFL2-F1
#
_cell.length_a   1.000
_cell.length_b   1.000
_cell.length_c   1.000
_cell.angle_alpha   90.00
_cell.angle_beta   90.00
_cell.angle_gamma   90.00
#
_symmetry.space_group_name_H-M   'P 1'
#
loop_
_entity.id
_entity.type
_entity.pdbx_description
1 polymer ?
#
loop_
_entity_poly.entity_id
_entity_poly.type
_entity_poly.pdbx_seq_one_letter_code
_entity_poly.pdbx_strand_id
1 'polypeptide(L)'
;MLVLTDLTRFKDNDNVCMALLDENDCTCYRPLPYATRAFVAEKKLLPGMIVDAAVTAHENASSPHIEDCTFENEIWLDRLDEENFKDVLERSAVDSVAQAFEGKITSKNRCVPADSPCQQSIKTIRVEPLSLNLSVVDCGEEQKIRIGFTDLAGDTYRYTPISDLHFHAAALEYVKQDRLDELNALLAGGEVVYIRSGLSRLYESKNGKQGFWMQANGIYSFPGCFLI
;
A
#
# COMPACT_ATOMS: atom_id res chain seq x y z
N MET A 1 17.62 -0.45 10.53
CA MET A 1 16.37 -0.98 11.09
C MET A 1 15.31 -0.88 10.02
N LEU A 2 14.27 -1.70 10.07
CA LEU A 2 13.23 -1.69 9.05
C LEU A 2 11.97 -1.05 9.63
N VAL A 3 11.36 -0.17 8.86
CA VAL A 3 10.12 0.52 9.22
C VAL A 3 8.98 -0.13 8.47
N LEU A 4 8.01 -0.68 9.20
CA LEU A 4 6.80 -1.23 8.63
C LEU A 4 6.00 -0.12 7.97
N THR A 5 5.82 -0.19 6.66
CA THR A 5 4.96 0.74 5.93
C THR A 5 3.61 0.08 5.69
N ASP A 6 3.59 -1.09 5.06
CA ASP A 6 2.36 -1.65 4.51
C ASP A 6 1.90 -2.91 5.24
N LEU A 7 0.60 -3.00 5.50
CA LEU A 7 -0.08 -4.24 5.88
C LEU A 7 -1.15 -4.52 4.85
N THR A 8 -0.82 -5.33 3.84
CA THR A 8 -1.70 -5.60 2.71
C THR A 8 -2.58 -6.81 2.98
N ARG A 9 -3.90 -6.61 3.03
CA ARG A 9 -4.88 -7.70 3.17
C ARG A 9 -5.07 -8.48 1.88
N PHE A 10 -5.19 -9.80 1.99
CA PHE A 10 -5.71 -10.65 0.92
C PHE A 10 -7.25 -10.72 1.01
N LYS A 11 -7.94 -10.87 -0.13
CA LYS A 11 -9.40 -10.95 -0.14
C LYS A 11 -9.89 -12.28 0.43
N ASP A 12 -9.26 -13.37 0.01
CA ASP A 12 -9.83 -14.72 0.13
C ASP A 12 -9.12 -15.61 1.18
N ASN A 13 -8.23 -15.04 2.00
CA ASN A 13 -7.55 -15.76 3.07
C ASN A 13 -7.09 -14.83 4.21
N ASP A 14 -6.51 -15.43 5.25
CA ASP A 14 -6.04 -14.74 6.46
C ASP A 14 -4.64 -14.12 6.34
N ASN A 15 -4.00 -14.25 5.17
CA ASN A 15 -2.66 -13.72 4.99
C ASN A 15 -2.69 -12.19 4.94
N VAL A 16 -1.58 -11.62 5.41
CA VAL A 16 -1.26 -10.21 5.36
C VAL A 16 0.16 -10.10 4.84
N CYS A 17 0.32 -9.45 3.69
CA CYS A 17 1.65 -9.17 3.17
C CYS A 17 2.17 -7.88 3.81
N MET A 18 3.34 -7.96 4.41
CA MET A 18 4.02 -6.81 4.96
C MET A 18 4.98 -6.24 3.92
N ALA A 19 5.14 -4.93 3.90
CA ALA A 19 6.27 -4.29 3.24
C ALA A 19 6.91 -3.29 4.20
N LEU A 20 8.24 -3.26 4.19
CA LEU A 20 9.04 -2.46 5.08
C LEU A 20 10.09 -1.70 4.28
N LEU A 21 10.48 -0.52 4.76
CA LEU A 21 11.58 0.24 4.21
C LEU A 21 12.76 0.21 5.18
N ASP A 22 13.98 -0.01 4.70
CA ASP A 22 15.16 0.27 5.52
C ASP A 22 15.26 1.77 5.77
N GLU A 23 15.47 2.13 7.02
CA GLU A 23 15.53 3.52 7.46
C GLU A 23 16.69 4.29 6.80
N ASN A 24 17.79 3.64 6.42
CA ASN A 24 18.97 4.33 5.90
C ASN A 24 18.84 4.61 4.40
N ASP A 25 18.51 3.59 3.61
CA ASP A 25 18.55 3.66 2.14
C ASP A 25 17.18 3.53 1.47
N CYS A 26 16.12 3.35 2.26
CA CYS A 26 14.74 3.14 1.78
C CYS A 26 14.59 1.94 0.84
N THR A 27 15.48 0.95 0.93
CA THR A 27 15.31 -0.35 0.27
C THR A 27 14.05 -1.02 0.81
N CYS A 28 13.21 -1.53 -0.09
CA CYS A 28 11.96 -2.17 0.28
C CYS A 28 12.17 -3.67 0.48
N TYR A 29 11.57 -4.20 1.55
CA TYR A 29 11.61 -5.61 1.92
C TYR A 29 10.20 -6.15 2.14
N ARG A 30 9.92 -7.34 1.63
CA ARG A 30 8.64 -8.04 1.75
C ARG A 30 8.87 -9.42 2.37
N PRO A 31 8.70 -9.59 3.69
CA PRO A 31 8.98 -10.86 4.32
C PRO A 31 7.97 -11.94 3.90
N LEU A 32 8.49 -13.14 3.70
CA LEU A 32 7.78 -14.40 3.52
C LEU A 32 8.24 -15.42 4.59
N PRO A 33 7.35 -16.33 5.04
CA PRO A 33 5.94 -16.45 4.66
C PRO A 33 5.12 -15.24 5.09
N TYR A 34 3.97 -15.01 4.44
CA TYR A 34 3.09 -13.91 4.83
C TYR A 34 2.67 -14.02 6.30
N ALA A 35 2.55 -12.87 6.95
CA ALA A 35 1.93 -12.81 8.28
C ALA A 35 0.46 -13.24 8.20
N THR A 36 -0.11 -13.62 9.33
CA THR A 36 -1.55 -13.86 9.48
C THR A 36 -2.21 -12.67 10.17
N ARG A 37 -3.54 -12.53 10.07
CA ARG A 37 -4.25 -11.49 10.84
C ARG A 37 -4.10 -11.71 12.34
N ALA A 38 -4.04 -12.97 12.78
CA ALA A 38 -3.78 -13.32 14.17
C ALA A 38 -2.42 -12.81 14.64
N PHE A 39 -1.36 -12.99 13.84
CA PHE A 39 -0.02 -12.46 14.16
C PHE A 39 -0.01 -10.94 14.21
N VAL A 40 -0.62 -10.28 13.22
CA VAL A 40 -0.74 -8.80 13.18
C VAL A 40 -1.45 -8.28 14.43
N ALA A 41 -2.53 -8.93 14.87
CA ALA A 41 -3.27 -8.55 16.06
C ALA A 41 -2.49 -8.82 17.36
N GLU A 42 -1.84 -9.98 17.48
CA GLU A 42 -1.04 -10.36 18.65
C GLU A 42 0.11 -9.39 18.88
N LYS A 43 0.85 -9.07 17.82
CA LYS A 43 1.98 -8.13 17.85
C LYS A 43 1.55 -6.66 17.78
N LYS A 44 0.25 -6.39 17.59
CA LYS A 44 -0.32 -5.05 17.40
C LYS A 44 0.41 -4.27 16.30
N LEU A 45 0.71 -4.94 15.19
CA LEU A 45 1.49 -4.34 14.10
C LEU A 45 0.74 -3.17 13.50
N LEU A 46 1.43 -2.04 13.33
CA LEU A 46 0.91 -0.82 12.73
C LEU A 46 1.99 -0.19 11.85
N PRO A 47 1.62 0.53 10.77
CA PRO A 47 2.56 1.36 10.04
C PRO A 47 3.35 2.31 10.96
N GLY A 48 4.64 2.45 10.66
CA GLY A 48 5.62 3.18 11.46
C GLY A 48 6.31 2.36 12.55
N MET A 49 5.87 1.12 12.83
CA MET A 49 6.59 0.23 13.75
C MET A 49 7.97 -0.13 13.21
N ILE A 50 8.96 -0.13 14.08
CA ILE A 50 10.32 -0.54 13.76
C ILE A 50 10.48 -2.03 14.04
N VAL A 51 11.18 -2.73 13.18
CA VAL A 51 11.66 -4.08 13.42
C VAL A 51 13.16 -4.17 13.18
N ASP A 52 13.83 -4.81 14.13
CA ASP A 52 15.21 -5.29 13.95
C ASP A 52 15.14 -6.78 13.62
N ALA A 53 15.71 -7.17 12.48
CA ALA A 53 15.69 -8.54 11.99
C ALA A 53 16.90 -8.79 11.08
N ALA A 54 17.38 -10.03 11.05
CA ALA A 54 18.27 -10.47 10.00
C ALA A 54 17.45 -10.73 8.72
N VAL A 55 17.87 -10.14 7.61
CA VAL A 55 17.15 -10.21 6.33
C VAL A 55 17.94 -11.04 5.33
N THR A 56 17.29 -12.06 4.78
CA THR A 56 17.84 -12.88 3.69
C THR A 56 16.95 -12.76 2.46
N ALA A 57 17.45 -12.13 1.40
CA ALA A 57 16.74 -12.02 0.14
C ALA A 57 16.53 -13.41 -0.50
N HIS A 58 15.38 -13.61 -1.16
CA HIS A 58 15.10 -14.87 -1.87
C HIS A 58 15.81 -14.86 -3.23
N GLU A 59 16.68 -15.84 -3.47
CA GLU A 59 17.46 -15.93 -4.73
C GLU A 59 16.59 -16.11 -5.98
N ASN A 60 15.38 -16.64 -5.81
CA ASN A 60 14.41 -16.88 -6.87
C ASN A 60 13.27 -15.85 -6.91
N ALA A 61 13.40 -14.74 -6.18
CA ALA A 61 12.49 -13.61 -6.31
C ALA A 61 12.52 -13.10 -7.77
N SER A 62 11.34 -12.81 -8.31
CA SER A 62 11.19 -12.42 -9.71
C SER A 62 10.31 -11.19 -9.85
N SER A 63 10.61 -10.39 -10.86
CA SER A 63 9.90 -9.16 -11.14
C SER A 63 8.39 -9.38 -11.28
N PRO A 64 7.56 -8.51 -10.69
CA PRO A 64 7.96 -7.28 -10.01
C PRO A 64 8.33 -7.46 -8.53
N HIS A 65 8.15 -8.63 -7.95
CA HIS A 65 8.32 -8.88 -6.51
C HIS A 65 9.74 -9.31 -6.14
N ILE A 66 10.73 -8.51 -6.54
CA ILE A 66 12.14 -8.76 -6.21
C ILE A 66 12.46 -8.48 -4.74
N GLU A 67 11.55 -7.82 -4.03
CA GLU A 67 11.70 -7.43 -2.62
C GLU A 67 11.45 -8.60 -1.64
N ASP A 68 11.08 -9.78 -2.14
CA ASP A 68 10.77 -10.95 -1.32
C ASP A 68 12.00 -11.43 -0.53
N CYS A 69 11.81 -11.63 0.77
CA CYS A 69 12.88 -12.03 1.69
C CYS A 69 12.35 -12.87 2.85
N THR A 70 13.25 -13.41 3.67
CA THR A 70 12.95 -14.04 4.95
C THR A 70 13.49 -13.15 6.07
N PHE A 71 12.71 -12.97 7.12
CA PHE A 71 13.17 -12.38 8.37
C PHE A 71 13.50 -13.48 9.38
N GLU A 72 14.59 -13.29 10.10
CA GLU A 72 14.98 -14.14 11.22
C GLU A 72 15.24 -13.26 12.46
N ASN A 73 14.86 -13.79 13.63
CA ASN A 73 15.06 -13.13 14.93
C ASN A 73 14.41 -11.75 15.00
N GLU A 74 13.18 -11.60 14.48
CA GLU A 74 12.51 -10.32 14.42
C GLU A 74 12.13 -9.80 15.82
N ILE A 75 12.62 -8.60 16.12
CA ILE A 75 12.31 -7.86 17.34
C ILE A 75 11.53 -6.61 16.94
N TRP A 76 10.23 -6.64 17.21
CA TRP A 76 9.33 -5.51 17.00
C TRP A 76 9.46 -4.51 18.14
N LEU A 77 9.77 -3.27 17.79
CA LEU A 77 9.98 -2.16 18.70
C LEU A 77 8.84 -1.15 18.62
N ASP A 78 9.02 -0.01 19.26
CA ASP A 78 8.10 1.12 19.18
C ASP A 78 8.01 1.70 17.76
N ARG A 79 7.08 2.64 17.62
CA ARG A 79 6.79 3.33 16.38
C ARG A 79 7.64 4.59 16.25
N LEU A 80 8.01 4.90 15.02
CA LEU A 80 8.44 6.24 14.66
C LEU A 80 7.33 7.24 14.99
N ASP A 81 7.74 8.44 15.39
CA ASP A 81 6.83 9.58 15.42
C ASP A 81 6.39 9.97 14.00
N GLU A 82 5.42 10.89 13.93
CA GLU A 82 4.82 11.31 12.67
C GLU A 82 5.87 11.91 11.71
N GLU A 83 6.82 12.70 12.22
CA GLU A 83 7.84 13.38 11.42
C GLU A 83 8.83 12.39 10.80
N ASN A 84 9.34 11.45 11.60
CA ASN A 84 10.29 10.44 11.12
C ASN A 84 9.62 9.43 10.18
N PHE A 85 8.37 9.05 10.43
CA PHE A 85 7.64 8.18 9.51
C PHE A 85 7.37 8.88 8.18
N LYS A 86 6.99 10.17 8.22
CA LYS A 86 6.83 11.01 7.03
C LYS A 86 8.14 11.13 6.24
N ASP A 87 9.28 11.32 6.91
CA ASP A 87 10.60 11.38 6.27
C ASP A 87 10.94 10.09 5.51
N VAL A 88 10.72 8.93 6.13
CA VAL A 88 10.96 7.62 5.50
C VAL A 88 10.10 7.45 4.24
N LEU A 89 8.83 7.84 4.30
CA LEU A 89 7.96 7.84 3.12
C LEU A 89 8.48 8.80 2.04
N GLU A 90 8.82 10.03 2.41
CA GLU A 90 9.27 11.09 1.50
C GLU A 90 10.57 10.72 0.77
N ARG A 91 11.57 10.19 1.48
CA ARG A 91 12.83 9.74 0.86
C ARG A 91 12.65 8.60 -0.14
N SER A 92 11.60 7.80 0.04
CA SER A 92 11.24 6.71 -0.89
C SER A 92 10.31 7.14 -2.03
N ALA A 93 9.79 8.38 -1.99
CA ALA A 93 8.69 8.82 -2.84
C ALA A 93 9.09 9.32 -4.23
N VAL A 94 8.19 9.07 -5.17
CA VAL A 94 8.23 9.60 -6.54
C VAL A 94 6.97 10.40 -6.84
N ASP A 95 7.03 11.27 -7.84
CA ASP A 95 5.96 12.22 -8.14
C ASP A 95 4.83 11.64 -8.99
N SER A 96 5.04 10.46 -9.57
CA SER A 96 4.03 9.82 -10.41
C SER A 96 4.03 8.30 -10.34
N VAL A 97 2.84 7.74 -10.57
CA VAL A 97 2.67 6.28 -10.73
C VAL A 97 3.40 5.80 -11.99
N ALA A 98 3.47 6.62 -13.04
CA ALA A 98 4.23 6.31 -14.25
C ALA A 98 5.72 6.15 -13.94
N GLN A 99 6.32 7.03 -13.14
CA GLN A 99 7.72 6.89 -12.71
C GLN A 99 7.93 5.64 -11.86
N ALA A 100 7.01 5.32 -10.95
CA ALA A 100 7.10 4.14 -10.09
C ALA A 100 7.13 2.82 -10.87
N PHE A 101 6.39 2.73 -11.97
CA PHE A 101 6.18 1.49 -12.73
C PHE A 101 6.60 1.60 -14.21
N GLU A 102 7.59 2.44 -14.50
CA GLU A 102 8.23 2.56 -15.83
C GLU A 102 7.21 2.83 -16.96
N GLY A 103 6.17 3.62 -16.68
CA GLY A 103 5.09 3.96 -17.62
C GLY A 103 4.14 2.81 -17.96
N LYS A 104 4.30 1.61 -17.37
CA LYS A 104 3.44 0.44 -17.64
C LYS A 104 2.05 0.58 -17.02
N ILE A 105 1.95 1.37 -15.95
CA ILE A 105 0.68 1.76 -15.32
C ILE A 105 0.30 3.16 -15.77
N THR A 106 -0.97 3.32 -16.14
CA THR A 106 -1.59 4.61 -16.48
C THR A 106 -2.96 4.73 -15.82
N SER A 107 -3.53 5.94 -15.82
CA SER A 107 -4.90 6.18 -15.35
C SER A 107 -5.95 5.27 -16.01
N LYS A 108 -5.69 4.82 -17.26
CA LYS A 108 -6.56 3.95 -18.06
C LYS A 108 -6.19 2.46 -18.01
N ASN A 109 -4.94 2.11 -17.73
CA ASN A 109 -4.49 0.72 -17.62
C ASN A 109 -3.71 0.50 -16.32
N ARG A 110 -4.28 -0.33 -15.44
CA ARG A 110 -3.74 -0.59 -14.09
C ARG A 110 -3.15 -1.98 -13.93
N CYS A 111 -2.83 -2.61 -15.05
CA CYS A 111 -2.33 -3.97 -15.08
C CYS A 111 -1.01 -3.97 -15.84
N VAL A 112 0.06 -4.37 -15.14
CA VAL A 112 1.35 -4.68 -15.75
C VAL A 112 1.27 -6.08 -16.36
N PRO A 113 1.60 -6.25 -17.66
CA PRO A 113 1.62 -7.55 -18.31
C PRO A 113 2.62 -8.52 -17.64
N ALA A 114 2.27 -9.81 -17.63
CA ALA A 114 3.11 -10.85 -17.02
C ALA A 114 4.43 -11.11 -17.78
N ASP A 115 4.43 -10.88 -19.10
CA ASP A 115 5.57 -11.03 -20.00
C ASP A 115 6.50 -9.81 -20.01
N SER A 116 6.08 -8.69 -19.41
CA SER A 116 6.86 -7.47 -19.28
C SER A 116 6.64 -6.82 -17.91
N PRO A 117 7.09 -7.48 -16.82
CA PRO A 117 6.98 -6.91 -15.48
C PRO A 117 7.83 -5.64 -15.33
N CYS A 118 7.49 -4.80 -14.34
CA CYS A 118 8.36 -3.72 -13.87
C CYS A 118 9.39 -4.24 -12.85
N GLN A 119 10.39 -3.43 -12.53
CA GLN A 119 11.50 -3.81 -11.66
C GLN A 119 11.08 -4.02 -10.20
N GLN A 120 10.11 -3.23 -9.71
CA GLN A 120 9.65 -3.24 -8.31
C GLN A 120 8.14 -3.40 -8.25
N SER A 121 7.64 -3.99 -7.15
CA SER A 121 6.23 -4.27 -6.95
C SER A 121 5.52 -3.18 -6.17
N ILE A 122 6.24 -2.31 -5.47
CA ILE A 122 5.64 -1.28 -4.61
C ILE A 122 6.49 -0.02 -4.56
N LYS A 123 5.83 1.15 -4.54
CA LYS A 123 6.50 2.44 -4.43
C LYS A 123 5.61 3.46 -3.73
N THR A 124 6.26 4.42 -3.06
CA THR A 124 5.60 5.56 -2.44
C THR A 124 5.36 6.64 -3.51
N ILE A 125 4.13 7.10 -3.64
CA ILE A 125 3.70 8.09 -4.63
C ILE A 125 3.25 9.35 -3.89
N ARG A 126 3.79 10.51 -4.28
CA ARG A 126 3.28 11.80 -3.83
C ARG A 126 1.95 12.10 -4.52
N VAL A 127 0.97 12.53 -3.73
CA VAL A 127 -0.40 12.78 -4.19
C VAL A 127 -0.76 14.23 -3.90
N GLU A 128 -1.46 14.85 -4.84
CA GLU A 128 -2.10 16.15 -4.64
C GLU A 128 -3.13 16.02 -3.50
N PRO A 129 -2.92 16.65 -2.33
CA PRO A 129 -3.70 16.32 -1.13
C PRO A 129 -5.21 16.46 -1.30
N LEU A 130 -5.66 17.51 -1.98
CA LEU A 130 -7.09 17.79 -2.20
C LEU A 130 -7.74 16.90 -3.25
N SER A 131 -6.97 16.04 -3.94
CA SER A 131 -7.50 15.11 -4.93
C SER A 131 -7.99 13.79 -4.33
N LEU A 132 -7.58 13.48 -3.09
CA LEU A 132 -7.88 12.20 -2.44
C LEU A 132 -9.38 12.10 -2.14
N ASN A 133 -10.02 11.03 -2.58
CA ASN A 133 -11.43 10.77 -2.30
C ASN A 133 -11.72 9.28 -2.21
N LEU A 134 -12.73 8.92 -1.43
CA LEU A 134 -13.29 7.59 -1.34
C LEU A 134 -14.66 7.52 -1.98
N SER A 135 -14.92 6.40 -2.62
CA SER A 135 -16.20 6.08 -3.25
C SER A 135 -16.60 4.65 -2.95
N VAL A 136 -17.90 4.43 -2.76
CA VAL A 136 -18.47 3.08 -2.74
C VAL A 136 -18.90 2.73 -4.16
N VAL A 137 -18.37 1.63 -4.66
CA VAL A 137 -18.77 1.04 -5.94
C VAL A 137 -19.64 -0.16 -5.65
N ASP A 138 -20.88 -0.10 -6.14
CA ASP A 138 -21.79 -1.24 -6.12
C ASP A 138 -21.29 -2.30 -7.10
N CYS A 139 -21.00 -3.50 -6.59
CA CYS A 139 -20.58 -4.64 -7.39
C CYS A 139 -21.57 -5.81 -7.25
N GLY A 140 -22.85 -5.52 -7.08
CA GLY A 140 -23.90 -6.51 -6.86
C GLY A 140 -24.07 -6.80 -5.37
N GLU A 141 -23.73 -8.02 -4.94
CA GLU A 141 -23.93 -8.45 -3.54
C GLU A 141 -22.89 -7.86 -2.55
N GLU A 142 -21.80 -7.26 -3.05
CA GLU A 142 -20.75 -6.65 -2.24
C GLU A 142 -20.57 -5.16 -2.58
N GLN A 143 -20.62 -4.30 -1.55
CA GLN A 143 -20.13 -2.93 -1.64
C GLN A 143 -18.59 -2.91 -1.59
N LYS A 144 -17.96 -2.22 -2.53
CA LYS A 144 -16.49 -2.08 -2.56
C LYS A 144 -16.08 -0.63 -2.39
N ILE A 145 -15.22 -0.37 -1.42
CA ILE A 145 -14.61 0.95 -1.25
C ILE A 145 -13.44 1.06 -2.23
N ARG A 146 -13.36 2.21 -2.89
CA ARG A 146 -12.30 2.57 -3.82
C ARG A 146 -11.79 3.97 -3.56
N ILE A 147 -10.49 4.16 -3.78
CA ILE A 147 -9.84 5.46 -3.65
C ILE A 147 -9.59 6.10 -5.02
N GLY A 148 -9.90 7.39 -5.12
CA GLY A 148 -9.51 8.29 -6.18
C GLY A 148 -8.39 9.20 -5.71
N PHE A 149 -7.41 9.47 -6.58
CA PHE A 149 -6.33 10.43 -6.31
C PHE A 149 -5.72 10.96 -7.61
N THR A 150 -4.96 12.04 -7.51
CA THR A 150 -4.14 12.62 -8.58
C THR A 150 -2.70 12.66 -8.10
N ASP A 151 -1.77 12.09 -8.88
CA ASP A 151 -0.35 12.19 -8.57
C ASP A 151 0.22 13.59 -8.90
N LEU A 152 1.43 13.91 -8.45
CA LEU A 152 2.01 15.24 -8.68
C LEU A 152 2.42 15.50 -10.14
N ALA A 153 2.41 14.49 -11.01
CA ALA A 153 2.49 14.68 -12.46
C ALA A 153 1.14 15.05 -13.11
N GLY A 154 0.05 15.01 -12.35
CA GLY A 154 -1.30 15.41 -12.78
C GLY A 154 -2.16 14.25 -13.31
N ASP A 155 -1.68 13.01 -13.26
CA ASP A 155 -2.48 11.85 -13.68
C ASP A 155 -3.49 11.46 -12.60
N THR A 156 -4.75 11.33 -13.00
CA THR A 156 -5.85 11.01 -12.08
C THR A 156 -6.25 9.53 -12.13
N TYR A 157 -6.16 8.86 -10.98
CA TYR A 157 -6.47 7.46 -10.79
C TYR A 157 -7.77 7.28 -10.00
N ARG A 158 -8.89 7.07 -10.70
CA ARG A 158 -10.21 6.79 -10.09
C ARG A 158 -10.43 5.31 -9.78
N TYR A 159 -11.22 4.98 -8.77
CA TYR A 159 -11.64 3.61 -8.46
C TYR A 159 -10.47 2.63 -8.17
N THR A 160 -9.38 3.12 -7.56
CA THR A 160 -8.24 2.27 -7.16
C THR A 160 -8.66 1.32 -6.04
N PRO A 161 -8.38 0.01 -6.14
CA PRO A 161 -8.63 -0.93 -5.04
C PRO A 161 -7.80 -0.58 -3.82
N ILE A 162 -8.40 -0.64 -2.64
CA ILE A 162 -7.71 -0.49 -1.35
C ILE A 162 -7.43 -1.89 -0.81
N SER A 163 -6.14 -2.16 -0.60
CA SER A 163 -5.64 -3.40 0.00
C SER A 163 -4.92 -3.15 1.32
N ASP A 164 -4.74 -1.91 1.75
CA ASP A 164 -4.36 -1.56 3.12
C ASP A 164 -5.36 -2.19 4.11
N LEU A 165 -4.85 -2.99 5.04
CA LEU A 165 -5.64 -3.75 6.01
C LEU A 165 -6.42 -2.85 6.96
N HIS A 166 -5.76 -1.88 7.59
CA HIS A 166 -6.36 -1.04 8.63
C HIS A 166 -7.24 0.02 8.03
N PHE A 167 -6.73 0.74 7.02
CA PHE A 167 -7.49 1.77 6.33
C PHE A 167 -8.78 1.19 5.74
N HIS A 168 -8.70 0.02 5.09
CA HIS A 168 -9.89 -0.63 4.54
C HIS A 168 -10.89 -1.04 5.62
N ALA A 169 -10.41 -1.60 6.74
CA ALA A 169 -11.28 -2.00 7.84
C ALA A 169 -12.00 -0.79 8.46
N ALA A 170 -11.27 0.30 8.74
CA ALA A 170 -11.83 1.53 9.26
C ALA A 170 -12.79 2.19 8.27
N ALA A 171 -12.42 2.29 6.98
CA ALA A 171 -13.29 2.86 5.95
C ALA A 171 -14.62 2.09 5.82
N LEU A 172 -14.62 0.76 5.98
CA LEU A 172 -15.84 -0.03 6.01
C LEU A 172 -16.75 0.31 7.19
N GLU A 173 -16.20 0.63 8.36
CA GLU A 173 -17.01 1.06 9.50
C GLU A 173 -17.69 2.42 9.24
N TYR A 174 -17.01 3.36 8.59
CA TYR A 174 -17.63 4.62 8.15
C TYR A 174 -18.74 4.38 7.13
N VAL A 175 -18.55 3.47 6.17
CA VAL A 175 -19.60 3.12 5.19
C VAL A 175 -20.81 2.49 5.86
N LYS A 176 -20.62 1.54 6.79
CA LYS A 176 -21.72 0.91 7.54
C LYS A 176 -22.54 1.92 8.37
N GLN A 177 -21.92 3.00 8.78
CA GLN A 177 -22.54 4.07 9.56
C GLN A 177 -23.12 5.20 8.68
N ASP A 178 -23.02 5.10 7.35
CA ASP A 178 -23.41 6.17 6.40
C ASP A 178 -22.64 7.50 6.63
N ARG A 179 -21.35 7.38 6.99
CA ARG A 179 -20.46 8.51 7.35
C ARG A 179 -19.28 8.67 6.41
N LEU A 180 -19.38 8.21 5.17
CA LEU A 180 -18.27 8.28 4.21
C LEU A 180 -17.83 9.74 3.93
N ASP A 181 -18.77 10.68 3.95
CA ASP A 181 -18.49 12.10 3.77
C ASP A 181 -17.60 12.65 4.89
N GLU A 182 -17.76 12.18 6.12
CA GLU A 182 -16.89 12.56 7.24
C GLU A 182 -15.46 12.04 7.02
N LEU A 183 -15.31 10.80 6.55
CA LEU A 183 -13.99 10.24 6.24
C LEU A 183 -13.32 11.00 5.09
N ASN A 184 -14.07 11.35 4.04
CA ASN A 184 -13.56 12.20 2.97
C ASN A 184 -13.13 13.60 3.47
N ALA A 185 -13.90 14.21 4.38
CA ALA A 185 -13.54 15.49 4.99
C ALA A 185 -12.27 15.40 5.84
N LEU A 186 -12.08 14.30 6.59
CA LEU A 186 -10.85 14.04 7.34
C LEU A 186 -9.64 13.90 6.42
N LEU A 187 -9.77 13.16 5.32
CA LEU A 187 -8.70 12.98 4.33
C LEU A 187 -8.32 14.30 3.65
N ALA A 188 -9.30 15.17 3.38
CA ALA A 188 -9.07 16.49 2.80
C ALA A 188 -8.31 17.46 3.74
N GLY A 189 -8.19 17.13 5.03
CA GLY A 189 -7.43 17.92 6.00
C GLY A 189 -5.92 17.69 5.97
N GLY A 190 -5.44 16.66 5.25
CA GLY A 190 -4.01 16.39 5.12
C GLY A 190 -3.32 17.41 4.22
N GLU A 191 -2.16 17.93 4.65
CA GLU A 191 -1.33 18.85 3.85
C GLU A 191 -0.35 18.11 2.95
N VAL A 192 0.05 16.90 3.35
CA VAL A 192 0.93 16.02 2.59
C VAL A 192 0.32 14.63 2.54
N VAL A 193 0.19 14.08 1.34
CA VAL A 193 -0.42 12.75 1.14
C VAL A 193 0.54 11.86 0.35
N TYR A 194 0.74 10.65 0.87
CA TYR A 194 1.42 9.58 0.16
C TYR A 194 0.51 8.38 0.00
N ILE A 195 0.60 7.74 -1.17
CA ILE A 195 0.06 6.40 -1.39
C ILE A 195 1.22 5.45 -1.63
N ARG A 196 1.31 4.38 -0.85
CA ARG A 196 2.13 3.21 -1.21
C ARG A 196 1.34 2.41 -2.24
N SER A 197 1.65 2.66 -3.51
CA SER A 197 1.03 1.97 -4.63
C SER A 197 1.78 0.68 -4.87
N GLY A 198 1.08 -0.45 -4.85
CA GLY A 198 1.66 -1.76 -5.04
C GLY A 198 0.96 -2.56 -6.13
N LEU A 199 1.66 -3.58 -6.61
CA LEU A 199 1.19 -4.53 -7.60
C LEU A 199 0.86 -5.85 -6.91
N SER A 200 -0.27 -6.46 -7.31
CA SER A 200 -0.63 -7.78 -6.85
C SER A 200 0.43 -8.83 -7.25
N ARG A 201 0.33 -10.03 -6.67
CA ARG A 201 0.92 -11.21 -7.32
C ARG A 201 0.25 -11.48 -8.67
N LEU A 202 0.85 -12.34 -9.48
CA LEU A 202 0.31 -12.71 -10.79
C LEU A 202 -1.16 -13.16 -10.63
N TYR A 203 -2.05 -12.49 -11.35
CA TYR A 203 -3.49 -12.73 -11.26
C TYR A 203 -4.13 -12.73 -12.63
N GLU A 204 -4.99 -13.72 -12.88
CA GLU A 204 -5.85 -13.79 -14.05
C GLU A 204 -7.21 -13.19 -13.75
N SER A 205 -7.55 -12.12 -14.46
CA SER A 205 -8.90 -11.53 -14.40
C SER A 205 -9.94 -12.45 -15.05
N LYS A 206 -11.22 -12.21 -14.75
CA LYS A 206 -12.35 -12.94 -15.34
C LYS A 206 -12.39 -12.93 -16.88
N ASN A 207 -11.75 -11.94 -17.51
CA ASN A 207 -11.67 -11.82 -18.96
C ASN A 207 -10.42 -12.49 -19.56
N GLY A 208 -9.69 -13.29 -18.78
CA GLY A 208 -8.47 -13.99 -19.19
C GLY A 208 -7.21 -13.12 -19.23
N LYS A 209 -7.30 -11.82 -18.91
CA LYS A 209 -6.12 -10.95 -18.83
C LYS A 209 -5.30 -11.32 -17.58
N GLN A 210 -4.10 -11.83 -17.80
CA GLN A 210 -3.11 -12.13 -16.76
C GLN A 210 -2.15 -10.96 -16.57
N GLY A 211 -1.81 -10.66 -15.32
CA GLY A 211 -0.80 -9.66 -15.00
C GLY A 211 -0.79 -9.28 -13.52
N PHE A 212 -0.08 -8.20 -13.21
CA PHE A 212 0.05 -7.64 -11.87
C PHE A 212 -0.78 -6.36 -11.76
N TRP A 213 -1.70 -6.32 -10.81
CA TRP A 213 -2.72 -5.26 -10.73
C TRP A 213 -2.38 -4.23 -9.67
N MET A 214 -2.47 -2.95 -10.02
CA MET A 214 -2.21 -1.84 -9.11
C MET A 214 -3.28 -1.73 -8.01
N GLN A 215 -2.84 -1.48 -6.79
CA GLN A 215 -3.64 -1.33 -5.57
C GLN A 215 -3.02 -0.25 -4.68
N ALA A 216 -3.83 0.35 -3.81
CA ALA A 216 -3.35 1.17 -2.70
C ALA A 216 -3.08 0.26 -1.50
N ASN A 217 -1.80 0.04 -1.20
CA ASN A 217 -1.32 -0.86 -0.14
C ASN A 217 -1.10 -0.13 1.19
N GLY A 218 -0.87 1.19 1.12
CA GLY A 218 -0.76 2.11 2.24
C GLY A 218 -1.27 3.49 1.83
N ILE A 219 -2.03 4.15 2.71
CA ILE A 219 -2.56 5.51 2.47
C ILE A 219 -2.21 6.35 3.70
N TYR A 220 -1.43 7.42 3.50
CA TYR A 220 -0.95 8.25 4.60
C TYR A 220 -1.18 9.72 4.29
N SER A 221 -1.73 10.45 5.26
CA SER A 221 -1.88 11.91 5.21
C SER A 221 -1.33 12.56 6.47
N PHE A 222 -0.70 13.73 6.30
CA PHE A 222 0.03 14.44 7.35
C PHE A 222 -0.32 15.94 7.34
N PRO A 223 -0.66 16.57 8.48
CA PRO A 223 -1.04 15.88 9.72
C PRO A 223 -2.31 15.05 9.49
N GLY A 224 -2.51 13.99 10.28
CA GLY A 224 -3.77 13.26 10.28
C GLY A 224 -3.66 11.76 10.02
N CYS A 225 -4.27 11.28 8.93
CA CYS A 225 -4.58 9.88 8.69
C CYS A 225 -3.33 9.03 8.35
N PHE A 226 -2.52 8.69 9.35
CA PHE A 226 -1.54 7.58 9.30
C PHE A 226 -1.88 6.45 10.32
N LEU A 227 -2.97 6.63 11.07
CA LEU A 227 -3.42 5.80 12.20
C LEU A 227 -4.79 5.15 12.00
N ILE A 228 -5.44 5.38 10.86
CA ILE A 228 -6.77 4.82 10.56
C ILE A 228 -6.62 3.38 10.05
#